data_AF-A0A845I338-F1
#
_entry.id   AF-A0A845I338-F1
#
_cell.length_a   1.000
_cell.length_b   1.000
_cell.length_c   1.000
_cell.angle_alpha   90.00
_cell.angle_beta   90.00
_cell.angle_gamma   90.00
#
_symmetry.space_group_name_H-M   'P 1'
#
loop_
_entity.id
_entity.type
_entity.pdbx_description
1 polymer ?
#
loop_
_entity_poly.entity_id
_entity_poly.type
_entity_poly.pdbx_seq_one_letter_code
_entity_poly.pdbx_strand_id
1 'polypeptide(L)'
;MVFQLSPAEMYQLLAVLERKLPGVKFTGHGPAHDKFMDCKVQDGGFFVRMGQTGRPIIPVPIVPADAVRIISLLYKQILANDTHLCASDLQQLISSMASMMSTSTST
;
A
#
# COMPACT_ATOMS: atom_id res chain seq x y z
N MET A 1 -3.57 -15.53 -9.21
CA MET A 1 -2.29 -14.86 -8.85
C MET A 1 -2.42 -14.38 -7.42
N VAL A 2 -1.41 -14.59 -6.59
CA VAL A 2 -1.37 -14.09 -5.21
C VAL A 2 -0.16 -13.17 -5.06
N PHE A 3 -0.39 -12.03 -4.44
CA PHE A 3 0.60 -11.03 -4.05
C PHE A 3 0.54 -10.90 -2.53
N GLN A 4 1.68 -10.98 -1.85
CA GLN A 4 1.75 -10.92 -0.39
C GLN A 4 2.50 -9.66 -0.01
N LEU A 5 1.93 -8.83 0.84
CA LEU A 5 2.61 -7.64 1.34
C LEU A 5 3.53 -8.02 2.49
N SER A 6 4.77 -7.56 2.44
CA SER A 6 5.63 -7.51 3.62
C SER A 6 5.10 -6.48 4.63
N PRO A 7 5.56 -6.52 5.90
CA PRO A 7 5.21 -5.49 6.88
C PRO A 7 5.45 -4.07 6.35
N ALA A 8 6.64 -3.78 5.83
CA ALA A 8 6.98 -2.46 5.29
C ALA A 8 6.04 -2.00 4.16
N GLU A 9 5.67 -2.91 3.26
CA GLU A 9 4.76 -2.61 2.15
C GLU A 9 3.33 -2.35 2.64
N MET A 10 2.89 -2.96 3.75
CA MET A 10 1.59 -2.64 4.35
C MET A 10 1.55 -1.19 4.86
N TYR A 11 2.61 -0.71 5.51
CA TYR A 11 2.72 0.69 5.93
C TYR A 11 2.66 1.63 4.73
N GLN A 12 3.44 1.34 3.67
CA GLN A 12 3.48 2.17 2.46
C GLN A 12 2.14 2.18 1.72
N LEU A 13 1.48 1.03 1.59
CA LEU A 13 0.16 0.94 0.98
C LEU A 13 -0.89 1.69 1.80
N LEU A 14 -0.87 1.56 3.13
CA LEU A 14 -1.76 2.30 4.02
C LEU A 14 -1.56 3.81 3.85
N ALA A 15 -0.32 4.29 3.74
CA ALA A 15 -0.03 5.71 3.49
C ALA A 15 -0.63 6.22 2.16
N VAL A 16 -0.64 5.40 1.10
CA VAL A 16 -1.32 5.75 -0.17
C VAL A 16 -2.83 5.80 0.02
N LEU A 17 -3.42 4.81 0.69
CA LEU A 17 -4.87 4.74 0.92
C LEU A 17 -5.36 5.85 1.87
N GLU A 18 -4.51 6.36 2.75
CA GLU A 18 -4.75 7.56 3.54
C GLU A 18 -4.38 8.87 2.82
N ARG A 19 -4.03 8.80 1.52
CA ARG A 19 -3.66 9.94 0.67
C ARG A 19 -2.46 10.74 1.19
N LYS A 20 -1.61 10.13 1.99
CA LYS A 20 -0.34 10.72 2.47
C LYS A 20 0.80 10.52 1.47
N LEU A 21 0.67 9.53 0.59
CA LEU A 21 1.55 9.31 -0.55
C LEU A 21 0.75 9.27 -1.86
N PRO A 22 1.33 9.75 -2.99
CA PRO A 22 0.64 9.75 -4.29
C PRO A 22 0.52 8.34 -4.89
N GLY A 23 1.44 7.43 -4.54
CA GLY A 23 1.41 6.05 -5.00
C GLY A 23 2.65 5.27 -4.56
N VAL A 24 2.58 3.96 -4.74
CA VAL A 24 3.64 2.99 -4.42
C VAL A 24 3.71 1.94 -5.51
N LYS A 25 4.91 1.39 -5.74
CA LYS A 25 5.13 0.25 -6.62
C LYS A 25 6.02 -0.77 -5.93
N PHE A 26 5.51 -1.99 -5.83
CA PHE A 26 6.19 -3.14 -5.24
C PHE A 26 6.56 -4.11 -6.36
N THR A 27 7.81 -4.58 -6.40
CA THR A 27 8.34 -5.44 -7.46
C THR A 27 9.17 -6.57 -6.87
N GLY A 28 9.48 -7.59 -7.67
CA GLY A 28 10.35 -8.69 -7.22
C GLY A 28 9.62 -9.70 -6.33
N HIS A 29 8.29 -9.79 -6.45
CA HIS A 29 7.48 -10.71 -5.66
C HIS A 29 7.37 -12.09 -6.31
N GLY A 30 7.17 -13.11 -5.48
CA GLY A 30 7.06 -14.51 -5.90
C GLY A 30 8.41 -15.21 -6.13
N PRO A 31 8.41 -16.54 -6.29
CA PRO A 31 9.66 -17.33 -6.37
C PRO A 31 10.58 -16.96 -7.53
N ALA A 32 10.00 -16.47 -8.64
CA ALA A 32 10.74 -16.04 -9.81
C ALA A 32 11.01 -14.52 -9.83
N HIS A 33 10.63 -13.80 -8.76
CA HIS A 33 10.72 -12.34 -8.66
C HIS A 33 10.04 -11.60 -9.84
N ASP A 34 9.00 -12.20 -10.41
CA ASP A 34 8.38 -11.79 -11.68
C ASP A 34 7.05 -11.06 -11.49
N LYS A 35 6.66 -10.78 -10.24
CA LYS A 35 5.40 -10.10 -9.91
C LYS A 35 5.62 -8.67 -9.46
N PHE A 36 4.63 -7.84 -9.73
CA PHE A 36 4.54 -6.48 -9.21
C PHE A 36 3.11 -6.10 -8.82
N MET A 37 3.01 -5.11 -7.94
CA MET A 37 1.80 -4.38 -7.61
C MET A 37 2.11 -2.88 -7.69
N ASP A 38 1.19 -2.10 -8.25
CA ASP A 38 1.26 -0.65 -8.33
C ASP A 38 -0.08 -0.09 -7.83
N CYS A 39 -0.04 0.85 -6.89
CA CYS A 39 -1.21 1.49 -6.30
C CYS A 39 -1.02 3.01 -6.34
N LYS A 40 -1.98 3.73 -6.90
CA LYS A 40 -1.94 5.20 -7.02
C LYS A 40 -3.25 5.82 -6.60
N VAL A 41 -3.18 7.04 -6.09
CA VAL A 41 -4.34 7.90 -5.94
C VAL A 41 -4.81 8.32 -7.34
N GLN A 42 -6.11 8.22 -7.61
CA GLN A 42 -6.76 8.72 -8.83
C GLN A 42 -8.03 9.47 -8.45
N ASP A 43 -8.56 10.30 -9.37
CA ASP A 43 -9.72 11.17 -9.12
C ASP A 43 -10.84 10.46 -8.36
N GLY A 44 -11.10 10.94 -7.14
CA GLY A 44 -12.14 10.41 -6.27
C GLY A 44 -11.88 9.02 -5.68
N GLY A 45 -10.77 8.33 -5.95
CA GLY A 45 -10.51 6.96 -5.47
C GLY A 45 -9.05 6.54 -5.55
N PHE A 46 -8.83 5.25 -5.84
CA PHE A 46 -7.50 4.67 -6.04
C PHE A 46 -7.52 3.72 -7.23
N PHE A 47 -6.34 3.48 -7.80
CA PHE A 47 -6.17 2.50 -8.85
C PHE A 47 -5.04 1.55 -8.48
N VAL A 48 -5.38 0.27 -8.40
CA VAL A 48 -4.43 -0.80 -8.17
C VAL A 48 -4.29 -1.59 -9.46
N ARG A 49 -3.06 -1.95 -9.81
CA ARG A 49 -2.80 -2.96 -10.83
C ARG A 49 -1.78 -3.94 -10.34
N MET A 50 -1.96 -5.19 -10.74
CA MET A 50 -1.01 -6.26 -10.46
C MET A 50 -0.61 -6.93 -11.76
N GLY A 51 0.64 -7.35 -11.84
CA GLY A 51 1.15 -8.06 -13.01
C GLY A 51 2.12 -9.14 -12.63
N GLN A 52 2.25 -10.08 -13.56
CA GLN A 52 3.26 -11.14 -13.54
C GLN A 52 3.77 -11.30 -14.97
N THR A 53 5.09 -11.49 -15.14
CA THR A 53 5.70 -11.72 -16.46
C THR A 53 4.96 -12.83 -17.22
N GLY A 54 4.67 -12.57 -18.50
CA GLY A 54 3.96 -13.52 -19.38
C GLY A 54 2.45 -13.66 -19.12
N ARG A 55 1.86 -12.83 -18.24
CA ARG A 55 0.42 -12.82 -17.98
C ARG A 55 -0.18 -11.42 -18.20
N PRO A 56 -1.48 -11.33 -18.56
CA PRO A 56 -2.17 -10.04 -18.61
C PRO A 56 -2.11 -9.31 -17.26
N ILE A 57 -1.95 -7.99 -17.32
CA ILE A 57 -2.04 -7.12 -16.15
C ILE A 57 -3.50 -7.07 -15.69
N ILE A 58 -3.73 -7.13 -14.38
CA ILE A 58 -5.06 -7.06 -13.78
C ILE A 58 -5.24 -5.66 -13.16
N PRO A 59 -6.02 -4.76 -13.80
CA PRO A 59 -6.38 -3.46 -13.24
C PRO A 59 -7.61 -3.56 -12.33
N VAL A 60 -7.60 -2.83 -11.22
CA VAL A 60 -8.67 -2.78 -10.22
C VAL A 60 -8.83 -1.32 -9.75
N PRO A 61 -9.86 -0.60 -10.24
CA PRO A 61 -10.24 0.67 -9.63
C PRO A 61 -10.85 0.40 -8.25
N ILE A 62 -10.52 1.23 -7.27
CA ILE A 62 -11.02 1.15 -5.90
C ILE A 62 -11.74 2.46 -5.59
N VAL A 63 -13.05 2.36 -5.35
CA VAL A 63 -13.87 3.50 -4.94
C VAL A 63 -13.69 3.79 -3.44
N PRO A 64 -14.00 5.00 -2.94
CA PRO A 64 -13.85 5.35 -1.53
C PRO A 64 -14.51 4.39 -0.56
N ALA A 65 -15.72 3.91 -0.88
CA ALA A 65 -16.46 2.99 -0.03
C ALA A 65 -15.69 1.67 0.20
N ASP A 66 -15.09 1.12 -0.85
CA ASP A 66 -14.28 -0.11 -0.75
C ASP A 66 -12.94 0.16 -0.05
N ALA A 67 -12.35 1.33 -0.27
CA ALA A 67 -11.09 1.72 0.36
C ALA A 67 -11.17 1.71 1.89
N VAL A 68 -12.30 2.15 2.47
CA VAL A 68 -12.52 2.12 3.93
C VAL A 68 -12.32 0.72 4.50
N ARG A 69 -12.84 -0.31 3.80
CA ARG A 69 -12.70 -1.70 4.24
C ARG A 69 -11.25 -2.17 4.17
N ILE A 70 -10.55 -1.82 3.10
CA ILE A 70 -9.13 -2.19 2.90
C ILE A 70 -8.26 -1.52 3.97
N ILE A 71 -8.48 -0.23 4.23
CA ILE A 71 -7.79 0.52 5.28
C ILE A 71 -8.01 -0.16 6.63
N SER A 72 -9.26 -0.46 6.99
CA SER A 72 -9.59 -1.13 8.26
C SER A 72 -8.87 -2.48 8.41
N LEU A 73 -8.78 -3.27 7.35
CA LEU A 73 -8.05 -4.54 7.36
C LEU A 73 -6.55 -4.36 7.54
N LEU A 74 -5.95 -3.33 6.91
CA LEU A 74 -4.54 -3.01 7.09
C LEU A 74 -4.24 -2.57 8.53
N TYR A 75 -5.06 -1.68 9.11
CA TYR A 75 -4.95 -1.32 10.53
C TYR A 75 -5.00 -2.56 11.43
N LYS A 76 -6.00 -3.43 11.23
CA LYS A 76 -6.15 -4.65 12.01
C LYS A 76 -4.90 -5.53 11.91
N GLN A 77 -4.40 -5.75 10.69
CA GLN A 77 -3.26 -6.64 10.47
C GLN A 77 -1.95 -6.05 11.01
N ILE A 78 -1.72 -4.75 10.84
CA ILE A 78 -0.53 -4.08 11.34
C ILE A 78 -0.52 -4.12 12.88
N LEU A 79 -1.62 -3.75 13.53
CA LEU A 79 -1.71 -3.79 14.99
C LEU A 79 -1.65 -5.22 15.56
N ALA A 80 -2.08 -6.23 14.80
CA ALA A 80 -1.90 -7.63 15.17
C ALA A 80 -0.42 -8.06 15.09
N ASN A 81 0.35 -7.49 14.17
CA ASN A 81 1.79 -7.75 14.07
C ASN A 81 2.58 -6.96 15.13
N ASP A 82 2.16 -5.73 15.41
CA ASP A 82 2.84 -4.76 16.27
C ASP A 82 1.98 -4.44 17.51
N THR A 83 1.79 -5.45 18.38
CA THR A 83 0.82 -5.42 19.50
C THR A 83 1.06 -4.35 20.57
N HIS A 84 2.23 -3.70 20.56
CA HIS A 84 2.56 -2.59 21.45
C HIS A 84 2.01 -1.24 20.95
N LEU A 85 1.61 -1.16 19.68
CA LEU A 85 1.05 0.04 19.08
C LEU A 85 -0.46 0.10 19.29
N CYS A 86 -0.98 1.31 19.41
CA CYS A 86 -2.39 1.59 19.19
C CYS A 86 -2.61 2.33 17.87
N ALA A 87 -3.88 2.56 17.51
CA ALA A 87 -4.22 3.18 16.22
C ALA A 87 -3.63 4.58 16.05
N SER A 88 -3.54 5.38 17.12
CA SER A 88 -2.92 6.71 17.05
C SER A 88 -1.42 6.65 16.83
N ASP A 89 -0.73 5.67 17.42
CA ASP A 89 0.71 5.49 17.19
C ASP A 89 0.97 5.14 15.72
N LEU A 90 0.15 4.24 15.17
CA LEU A 90 0.23 3.86 13.76
C LEU A 90 0.01 5.06 12.83
N GLN A 91 -0.99 5.90 13.12
CA GLN A 91 -1.24 7.13 12.34
C GLN A 91 -0.04 8.09 12.35
N GLN A 92 0.61 8.24 13.51
CA GLN A 92 1.81 9.07 13.64
C GLN A 92 2.97 8.49 12.83
N LEU A 93 3.25 7.20 12.98
CA LEU A 93 4.32 6.49 12.25
C LEU A 93 4.12 6.58 10.74
N ILE A 94 2.90 6.34 10.25
CA ILE A 94 2.54 6.46 8.84
C ILE A 94 2.77 7.88 8.31
N SER A 95 2.39 8.90 9.11
CA SER A 95 2.60 10.31 8.74
C SER A 95 4.07 10.67 8.67
N SER A 96 4.86 10.25 9.67
CA SER A 96 6.32 10.47 9.70
C SER A 96 7.02 9.78 8.52
N MET A 97 6.67 8.52 8.24
CA MET A 97 7.20 7.77 7.09
C MET A 97 6.88 8.47 5.76
N ALA A 98 5.62 8.87 5.55
CA ALA A 98 5.20 9.55 4.32
C ALA A 98 5.94 10.87 4.11
N SER A 99 6.18 11.63 5.19
CA SER A 99 6.97 12.86 5.14
C SER A 99 8.42 12.58 4.74
N MET A 100 9.07 11.59 5.34
CA MET A 100 10.45 11.20 4.99
C MET A 100 10.57 10.76 3.53
N MET A 101 9.63 9.94 3.06
CA MET A 101 9.61 9.47 1.68
C MET A 101 9.43 10.63 0.67
N SER A 102 8.56 11.59 0.99
CA SER A 102 8.33 12.75 0.12
C SER A 102 9.56 13.66 0.00
N THR A 103 10.38 13.77 1.06
CA THR A 103 11.65 14.52 1.00
C THR A 103 12.72 13.83 0.16
N SER A 104 12.74 12.50 0.15
CA SER A 104 13.75 11.73 -0.58
C SER A 104 13.60 11.72 -2.11
N THR A 105 12.47 12.18 -2.65
CA THR A 105 12.21 12.23 -4.10
C THR A 105 12.55 13.58 -4.73
N SER A 106 13.10 14.53 -3.95
CA SER A 106 13.40 15.92 -4.39
C SER A 106 14.87 16.17 -4.75
N THR A 107 15.63 15.11 -5.09
CA THR A 107 17.01 15.18 -5.61
C THR A 107 17.13 14.38 -6.89
#